data_AF-A0A0F7FBM7-F1
#
_entry.id   AF-A0A0F7FBM7-F1
#
_cell.length_a   1.000
_cell.length_b   1.000
_cell.length_c   1.000
_cell.angle_alpha   90.00
_cell.angle_beta   90.00
_cell.angle_gamma   90.00
#
_symmetry.space_group_name_H-M   'P 1'
#
loop_
_entity.id
_entity.type
_entity.pdbx_description
1 polymer ?
#
loop_
_entity_poly.entity_id
_entity_poly.type
_entity_poly.pdbx_seq_one_letter_code
_entity_poly.pdbx_strand_id
1 'polypeptide(L)' 'MTDVVQLDLFGGEELCAPAPPPFLNGMYYERLTDKFVSFVLGRRHFEVSPGDCLGDKAWKEKMKRERAI' A
#
# COMPACT_ATOMS: atom_id res chain seq x y z
N MET A 1 -51.61 2.53 -15.06
CA MET A 1 -50.56 3.12 -14.20
C MET A 1 -49.34 2.25 -14.39
N THR A 2 -48.26 2.83 -14.91
CA THR A 2 -47.03 2.09 -15.21
C THR A 2 -46.09 2.31 -14.02
N ASP A 3 -45.90 1.27 -13.21
CA ASP A 3 -44.96 1.32 -12.09
C ASP A 3 -43.52 1.42 -12.62
N VAL A 4 -42.81 2.48 -12.23
CA VAL A 4 -41.40 2.67 -12.54
C VAL A 4 -40.57 1.91 -11.52
N VAL A 5 -39.95 0.82 -11.97
CA VAL A 5 -39.01 0.03 -11.17
C VAL A 5 -37.61 0.61 -11.36
N GLN A 6 -36.99 1.06 -10.27
CA GLN A 6 -35.59 1.49 -10.28
C GLN A 6 -34.69 0.25 -10.31
N LEU A 7 -34.06 -0.01 -11.47
CA LEU A 7 -32.97 -0.98 -11.56
C LEU A 7 -31.73 -0.39 -10.87
N ASP A 8 -31.27 -1.04 -9.81
CA ASP A 8 -29.98 -0.72 -9.21
C ASP A 8 -28.86 -1.21 -10.15
N LEU A 9 -28.30 -0.30 -10.94
CA LEU A 9 -27.24 -0.57 -11.91
C LEU A 9 -25.92 -1.02 -11.26
N PHE A 10 -25.78 -0.88 -9.94
CA PHE A 10 -24.54 -1.13 -9.19
C PHE A 10 -24.69 -2.15 -8.05
N GLY A 11 -25.83 -2.85 -7.94
CA GLY A 11 -26.15 -3.68 -6.76
C GLY A 11 -25.84 -5.18 -6.85
N GLY A 12 -25.27 -5.68 -7.95
CA GLY A 12 -25.41 -7.10 -8.30
C GLY A 12 -24.27 -8.07 -7.96
N GLU A 13 -23.03 -7.79 -8.39
CA GLU A 13 -22.07 -8.90 -8.62
C GLU A 13 -20.65 -8.68 -8.08
N GLU A 14 -20.31 -7.51 -7.50
CA GLU A 14 -18.95 -7.23 -7.01
C GLU A 14 -18.76 -7.31 -5.49
N LEU A 15 -19.79 -7.65 -4.71
CA LEU A 15 -19.72 -7.61 -3.23
C LEU A 15 -19.06 -8.84 -2.58
N CYS A 16 -18.69 -9.87 -3.35
CA CYS A 16 -18.05 -11.09 -2.82
C CYS A 16 -16.59 -11.30 -3.26
N ALA A 17 -16.00 -10.36 -4.01
CA ALA A 17 -14.56 -10.42 -4.22
C ALA A 17 -13.87 -10.15 -2.87
N PRO A 18 -12.93 -10.99 -2.41
CA PRO A 18 -12.10 -10.62 -1.26
C PRO A 18 -11.46 -9.27 -1.60
N ALA A 19 -11.64 -8.28 -0.72
CA ALA A 19 -11.04 -6.97 -0.92
C ALA A 19 -9.55 -7.17 -1.28
N PRO A 20 -9.06 -6.55 -2.36
CA PRO A 20 -7.67 -6.71 -2.73
C PRO A 20 -6.80 -6.39 -1.51
N PRO A 21 -5.72 -7.14 -1.27
CA PRO A 21 -4.87 -6.92 -0.12
C PRO A 21 -4.50 -5.43 -0.06
N PRO A 22 -4.52 -4.81 1.14
CA PRO A 22 -4.35 -3.38 1.25
C PRO A 22 -3.07 -2.97 0.55
N PHE A 23 -3.22 -2.12 -0.47
CA PHE A 23 -2.09 -1.67 -1.28
C PHE A 23 -1.05 -1.01 -0.37
N LEU A 24 0.20 -1.46 -0.45
CA LEU A 24 1.30 -0.82 0.27
C LEU A 24 1.38 0.66 -0.11
N ASN A 25 1.49 1.53 0.89
CA ASN A 25 1.57 2.97 0.67
C ASN A 25 2.52 3.65 1.67
N GLY A 26 3.37 4.52 1.16
CA GLY A 26 4.44 5.19 1.90
C GLY A 26 5.75 4.40 1.89
N MET A 27 6.60 4.73 2.85
CA MET A 27 7.95 4.17 2.94
C MET A 27 7.98 2.90 3.78
N TYR A 28 8.79 1.92 3.36
CA TYR A 28 9.00 0.64 4.03
C TYR A 28 10.49 0.28 3.98
N TYR A 29 10.91 -0.62 4.86
CA TYR A 29 12.24 -1.20 4.83
C TYR A 29 12.15 -2.64 4.31
N GLU A 30 12.82 -2.92 3.19
CA GLU A 30 12.86 -4.25 2.59
C GLU A 30 14.07 -5.02 3.12
N ARG A 31 13.82 -6.11 3.85
CA ARG A 31 14.90 -6.90 4.49
C ARG A 31 15.77 -7.64 3.47
N LEU A 32 15.16 -8.12 2.39
CA LEU A 32 15.84 -8.94 1.38
C LEU A 32 16.92 -8.16 0.62
N THR A 33 16.69 -6.87 0.40
CA THR A 33 17.60 -6.01 -0.37
C THR A 33 18.35 -4.99 0.49
N ASP A 34 18.04 -4.93 1.80
CA ASP A 34 18.49 -3.88 2.73
C ASP A 34 18.29 -2.48 2.13
N LYS A 35 17.06 -2.17 1.69
CA LYS A 35 16.69 -0.86 1.14
C LYS A 35 15.46 -0.28 1.79
N PHE A 36 15.40 1.04 1.85
CA PHE A 36 14.13 1.74 2.03
C PHE A 36 13.44 1.88 0.68
N VAL A 37 12.19 1.41 0.59
CA VAL A 37 11.38 1.38 -0.62
C VAL A 37 10.08 2.16 -0.43
N SER A 38 9.72 3.02 -1.38
CA SER A 38 8.44 3.74 -1.38
C SER A 38 7.41 3.02 -2.23
N PHE A 39 6.20 2.87 -1.71
CA PHE A 39 5.05 2.39 -2.45
C PHE A 39 3.98 3.47 -2.58
N VAL A 40 3.34 3.56 -3.74
CA VAL A 40 2.16 4.41 -3.98
C VAL A 40 1.13 3.55 -4.68
N LEU A 41 -0.03 3.35 -4.04
CA LEU A 41 -1.07 2.45 -4.54
C LEU A 41 -0.53 1.05 -4.88
N GLY A 42 0.38 0.54 -4.03
CA GLY A 42 0.99 -0.79 -4.19
C GLY A 42 2.09 -0.88 -5.25
N ARG A 43 2.37 0.22 -5.96
CA ARG A 43 3.46 0.28 -6.95
C ARG A 43 4.74 0.80 -6.33
N ARG A 44 5.86 0.18 -6.68
CA ARG A 44 7.21 0.55 -6.22
C ARG A 44 7.72 1.76 -7.01
N HIS A 45 8.28 2.78 -6.33
CA HIS A 45 8.75 4.01 -6.98
C HIS A 45 10.21 4.35 -6.66
N PHE A 46 10.54 4.62 -5.40
CA PHE A 46 11.89 5.01 -4.96
C PHE A 46 12.54 3.94 -4.11
N GLU A 47 13.85 3.82 -4.27
CA GLU A 47 14.69 2.89 -3.53
C GLU A 47 15.95 3.61 -3.07
N VAL A 48 16.28 3.47 -1.79
CA VAL A 48 17.47 4.10 -1.22
C VAL A 48 18.12 3.19 -0.21
N SER A 49 19.45 3.09 -0.23
CA SER A 49 20.19 2.33 0.77
C SER A 49 20.10 3.03 2.14
N PRO A 50 20.28 2.31 3.26
CA PRO A 50 20.37 2.92 4.57
C PRO A 50 21.48 3.96 4.70
N GLY A 51 22.56 3.83 3.92
CA GLY A 51 23.66 4.79 3.87
C GLY A 51 23.27 6.11 3.17
N ASP A 52 22.55 6.01 2.06
CA ASP A 52 22.15 7.17 1.24
C ASP A 52 20.86 7.85 1.74
N CYS A 53 20.11 7.18 2.62
CA CYS A 53 18.88 7.72 3.17
C CYS A 53 19.18 8.89 4.13
N LEU A 54 18.55 10.05 3.87
CA LEU A 54 18.74 11.28 4.67
C LEU A 54 18.07 11.25 6.04
N GLY A 55 17.29 10.20 6.36
CA GLY A 55 16.68 10.03 7.68
C GLY A 55 17.73 9.89 8.78
N ASP A 56 17.41 10.39 9.97
CA ASP A 56 18.28 10.22 11.12
C ASP A 56 18.29 8.75 11.58
N LYS A 57 19.26 8.42 12.44
CA LYS A 57 19.45 7.03 12.91
C LYS A 57 18.20 6.50 13.63
N ALA A 58 17.55 7.30 14.47
CA ALA A 58 16.39 6.84 15.21
C ALA A 58 15.21 6.55 14.28
N TRP A 59 14.99 7.39 13.27
CA TRP A 59 13.99 7.13 12.23
C TRP A 59 14.29 5.85 11.44
N LYS A 60 15.54 5.64 11.02
CA LYS A 60 15.93 4.42 10.28
C LYS A 60 15.65 3.16 11.09
N GLU A 61 16.06 3.13 12.35
CA GLU A 61 15.80 2.00 13.26
C GLU A 61 14.30 1.78 13.49
N LYS A 62 13.52 2.86 13.65
CA LYS A 62 12.06 2.79 13.77
C LYS A 62 11.44 2.14 12.54
N MET A 63 11.84 2.56 11.34
CA MET A 63 11.34 2.01 10.07
C MET A 63 11.73 0.55 9.89
N LYS A 64 12.98 0.17 10.22
CA LYS A 64 13.44 -1.22 10.20
C LYS A 64 12.65 -2.12 11.15
N ARG A 65 12.17 -1.58 12.28
CA ARG A 65 11.38 -2.32 13.27
C ARG A 65 9.90 -2.41 12.92
N GLU A 66 9.28 -1.27 12.60
CA GLU A 66 7.82 -1.13 12.51
C GLU A 66 7.28 -1.33 11.09
N ARG A 67 8.12 -1.13 10.07
CA ARG A 67 7.72 -1.14 8.66
C ARG A 67 8.64 -2.01 7.80
N ALA A 68 9.18 -3.06 8.41
CA ALA A 68 9.91 -4.09 7.68
C ALA A 68 8.95 -4.95 6.86
N ILE A 69 9.28 -5.13 5.58
CA ILE A 69 8.67 -6.09 4.66
C ILE A 69 9.72 -7.08 4.15
#